data_AF-A0A374U5C9-F1
#
_entry.id   AF-A0A374U5C9-F1
#
_cell.length_a   1.000
_cell.length_b   1.000
_cell.length_c   1.000
_cell.angle_alpha   90.00
_cell.angle_beta   90.00
_cell.angle_gamma   90.00
#
_symmetry.space_group_name_H-M   'P 1'
#
loop_
_entity.id
_entity.type
_entity.pdbx_description
1 polymer ?
#
loop_
_entity_poly.entity_id
_entity_poly.type
_entity_poly.pdbx_seq_one_letter_code
_entity_poly.pdbx_strand_id
1 'polypeptide(L)'
;MEVGRDDIVESVVRLINGVGRSPYLFVGSGFSRRYMGTDDWVGLLRHLCSRLSDDPFRLDSYLARCPDESDNSALPSAATMLDKDMRIAVLEDPRFASFRNDHVEDIRQRKSILKIMAAERLSSFKPEYMTHELDILREVGRRRISGVITTNYDCLLESLFPEFKVFVGQDDLVFHRTFEMGEIYKIHGSMDNPESMVLEEADYAKLAETQDYLAAKLLTIFMEYPIILALLDHN
;
A
#
# COMPACT_ATOMS: atom_id res chain seq x y z
N MET A 1 27.79 13.85 5.97
CA MET A 1 28.80 12.80 6.12
C MET A 1 28.19 11.58 5.43
N GLU A 2 28.60 11.30 4.19
CA GLU A 2 28.06 10.15 3.46
C GLU A 2 28.45 8.89 4.23
N VAL A 3 27.44 8.18 4.74
CA VAL A 3 27.64 6.86 5.35
C VAL A 3 28.02 5.91 4.22
N GLY A 4 29.19 5.28 4.32
CA GLY A 4 29.64 4.34 3.30
C GLY A 4 28.76 3.09 3.27
N ARG A 5 28.59 2.47 2.10
CA ARG A 5 27.84 1.21 1.95
C ARG A 5 28.33 0.14 2.94
N ASP A 6 29.63 0.07 3.17
CA ASP A 6 30.25 -0.91 4.06
C ASP A 6 29.88 -0.64 5.53
N ASP A 7 29.77 0.62 5.94
CA ASP A 7 29.32 1.01 7.29
C ASP A 7 27.87 0.59 7.55
N ILE A 8 27.01 0.69 6.52
CA ILE A 8 25.61 0.23 6.59
C ILE A 8 25.57 -1.29 6.75
N VAL A 9 26.33 -2.02 5.93
CA VAL A 9 26.37 -3.48 5.99
C VAL A 9 26.87 -3.94 7.35
N GLU A 10 27.95 -3.37 7.87
CA GLU A 10 28.49 -3.73 9.18
C GLU A 10 27.49 -3.42 10.31
N SER A 11 26.81 -2.29 10.24
CA SER A 11 25.77 -1.91 11.19
C SER A 11 24.59 -2.88 11.18
N VAL A 12 24.09 -3.25 9.99
CA VAL A 12 23.00 -4.21 9.83
C VAL A 12 23.40 -5.58 10.37
N VAL A 13 24.59 -6.07 10.02
CA VAL A 13 25.11 -7.36 10.50
C VAL A 13 25.21 -7.35 12.03
N ARG A 14 25.74 -6.28 12.63
CA ARG A 14 25.86 -6.15 14.09
C ARG A 14 24.50 -6.15 14.77
N LEU A 15 23.51 -5.44 14.22
CA LEU A 15 22.15 -5.36 14.77
C LEU A 15 21.44 -6.72 14.72
N ILE A 16 21.48 -7.40 13.57
CA ILE A 16 20.86 -8.73 13.41
C ILE A 16 21.49 -9.74 14.37
N ASN A 17 22.83 -9.76 14.46
CA ASN A 17 23.53 -10.68 15.36
C ASN A 17 23.33 -10.36 16.85
N GLY A 18 23.13 -9.09 17.19
CA GLY A 18 22.95 -8.65 18.58
C GLY A 18 21.61 -9.06 19.20
N VAL A 19 20.53 -9.09 18.40
CA VAL A 19 19.18 -9.47 18.88
C VAL A 19 18.97 -10.99 18.80
N GLY A 20 19.74 -11.70 17.97
CA GLY A 20 19.62 -13.15 17.80
C GLY A 20 18.33 -13.60 17.10
N ARG A 21 17.64 -12.67 16.43
CA ARG A 21 16.41 -12.90 15.68
C ARG A 21 16.53 -12.33 14.27
N SER A 22 15.89 -13.00 13.31
CA SER A 22 15.77 -12.50 11.94
C SER A 22 14.95 -11.19 11.91
N PRO A 23 15.29 -10.20 11.08
CA PRO A 23 14.59 -8.93 11.01
C PRO A 23 13.16 -9.02 10.49
N TYR A 24 12.35 -8.03 10.86
CA TYR A 24 11.14 -7.65 10.12
C TYR A 24 11.49 -6.60 9.06
N LEU A 25 10.83 -6.66 7.91
CA LEU A 25 10.87 -5.58 6.93
C LEU A 25 9.69 -4.64 7.13
N PHE A 26 9.93 -3.34 7.12
CA PHE A 26 8.89 -2.33 6.95
C PHE A 26 9.05 -1.71 5.57
N VAL A 27 8.10 -1.94 4.69
CA VAL A 27 8.21 -1.60 3.26
C VAL A 27 7.13 -0.61 2.86
N GLY A 28 7.54 0.53 2.32
CA GLY A 28 6.64 1.57 1.81
C GLY A 28 6.59 1.61 0.29
N SER A 29 5.78 2.52 -0.26
CA SER A 29 5.47 2.56 -1.70
C SER A 29 6.70 2.79 -2.56
N GLY A 30 7.74 3.42 -1.98
CA GLY A 30 9.03 3.59 -2.61
C GLY A 30 9.66 2.29 -3.12
N PHE A 31 9.48 1.18 -2.41
CA PHE A 31 9.98 -0.11 -2.84
C PHE A 31 9.32 -0.54 -4.16
N SER A 32 7.99 -0.55 -4.22
CA SER A 32 7.23 -0.87 -5.43
C SER A 32 7.53 0.10 -6.58
N ARG A 33 7.70 1.39 -6.29
CA ARG A 33 8.11 2.41 -7.28
C ARG A 33 9.46 2.10 -7.90
N ARG A 34 10.45 1.71 -7.09
CA ARG A 34 11.80 1.38 -7.57
C ARG A 34 11.80 0.18 -8.52
N TYR A 35 11.03 -0.87 -8.20
CA TYR A 35 11.11 -2.14 -8.93
C TYR A 35 10.06 -2.31 -10.02
N MET A 36 8.93 -1.61 -9.94
CA MET A 36 7.81 -1.74 -10.88
C MET A 36 7.39 -0.41 -11.52
N GLY A 37 7.94 0.72 -11.08
CA GLY A 37 7.53 2.04 -11.58
C GLY A 37 6.11 2.41 -11.20
N THR A 38 5.59 1.92 -10.07
CA THR A 38 4.22 2.20 -9.63
C THR A 38 3.97 3.69 -9.41
N ASP A 39 2.69 4.06 -9.40
CA ASP A 39 2.28 5.39 -8.95
C ASP A 39 2.54 5.55 -7.44
N ASP A 40 2.83 6.78 -6.98
CA ASP A 40 2.62 7.14 -5.58
C ASP A 40 1.15 7.52 -5.35
N TRP A 41 0.77 7.92 -4.14
CA TRP A 41 -0.64 8.22 -3.85
C TRP A 41 -1.18 9.38 -4.70
N VAL A 42 -0.41 10.44 -4.88
CA VAL A 42 -0.80 11.58 -5.71
C VAL A 42 -0.87 11.17 -7.19
N GLY A 43 0.11 10.42 -7.68
CA GLY A 43 0.17 9.88 -9.03
C GLY A 43 -1.01 8.96 -9.34
N LEU A 44 -1.40 8.12 -8.38
CA LEU A 44 -2.56 7.24 -8.50
C LEU A 44 -3.84 8.04 -8.66
N LEU A 45 -4.07 9.03 -7.79
CA LEU A 45 -5.25 9.91 -7.90
C LEU A 45 -5.25 10.74 -9.18
N ARG A 46 -4.08 11.23 -9.63
CA ARG A 46 -3.96 11.91 -10.94
C ARG A 46 -4.30 10.98 -12.09
N HIS A 47 -3.81 9.74 -12.07
CA HIS A 47 -4.15 8.73 -13.07
C HIS A 47 -5.66 8.46 -13.09
N LEU A 48 -6.27 8.25 -11.93
CA LEU A 48 -7.71 8.03 -11.81
C LEU A 48 -8.52 9.24 -12.30
N CYS A 49 -8.11 10.47 -11.96
CA CYS A 49 -8.73 11.69 -12.51
C CYS A 49 -8.70 11.72 -14.05
N SER A 50 -7.60 11.28 -14.67
CA SER A 50 -7.47 11.24 -16.14
C SER A 50 -8.44 10.25 -16.81
N ARG A 51 -8.95 9.26 -16.07
CA ARG A 51 -9.99 8.35 -16.56
C ARG A 51 -11.35 9.04 -16.65
N LEU A 52 -11.60 10.02 -15.78
CA LEU A 52 -12.84 10.77 -15.71
C LEU A 52 -12.84 11.95 -16.70
N SER A 53 -11.72 12.66 -16.82
CA SER A 53 -11.62 13.96 -17.51
C SER A 53 -10.22 14.18 -18.10
N ASP A 54 -10.16 14.78 -19.29
CA ASP A 54 -8.89 15.16 -19.95
C ASP A 54 -8.23 16.41 -19.32
N ASP A 55 -8.95 17.12 -18.43
CA ASP A 55 -8.41 18.26 -17.66
C ASP A 55 -7.28 17.81 -16.68
N PRO A 56 -6.03 18.27 -16.88
CA PRO A 56 -4.90 17.90 -16.03
C PRO A 56 -5.01 18.46 -14.60
N PHE A 57 -5.85 19.47 -14.38
CA PHE A 57 -6.07 20.09 -13.06
C PHE A 57 -7.25 19.50 -12.30
N ARG A 58 -7.81 18.37 -12.77
CA ARG A 58 -8.97 17.75 -12.13
C ARG A 58 -8.71 17.42 -10.65
N LEU A 59 -7.56 16.83 -10.32
CA LEU A 59 -7.20 16.54 -8.92
C LEU A 59 -7.07 17.85 -8.11
N ASP A 60 -6.37 18.83 -8.67
CA ASP A 60 -6.16 20.14 -8.04
C ASP A 60 -7.51 20.84 -7.76
N SER A 61 -8.51 20.65 -8.62
CA SER A 61 -9.87 21.17 -8.44
C SER A 61 -10.63 20.53 -7.27
N TYR A 62 -10.36 19.27 -6.96
CA TYR A 62 -10.88 18.61 -5.77
C TYR A 62 -10.16 19.10 -4.51
N LEU A 63 -8.83 19.17 -4.57
CA LEU A 63 -8.00 19.65 -3.45
C LEU A 63 -8.37 21.09 -3.04
N ALA A 64 -8.66 21.96 -4.01
CA ALA A 64 -9.09 23.35 -3.73
C ALA A 64 -10.46 23.46 -3.03
N ARG A 65 -11.24 22.38 -2.96
CA ARG A 65 -12.52 22.31 -2.23
C ARG A 65 -12.37 21.67 -0.85
N CYS A 66 -11.20 21.10 -0.56
CA CYS A 66 -10.90 20.55 0.75
C CYS A 66 -10.67 21.69 1.75
N PRO A 67 -11.02 21.52 3.03
CA PRO A 67 -10.69 22.49 4.07
C PRO A 67 -9.17 22.72 4.14
N ASP A 68 -8.75 23.96 4.40
CA ASP A 68 -7.37 24.30 4.79
C ASP A 68 -7.11 23.82 6.23
N GLU A 69 -7.24 22.52 6.49
CA GLU A 69 -6.84 21.94 7.78
C GLU A 69 -5.45 21.30 7.70
N SER A 70 -4.67 21.53 8.75
CA SER A 70 -3.34 20.97 8.95
C SER A 70 -3.44 19.48 9.30
N ASP A 71 -3.48 18.63 8.29
CA ASP A 71 -2.83 17.30 8.25
C ASP A 71 -3.53 16.40 7.22
N ASN A 72 -2.80 15.97 6.19
CA ASN A 72 -2.98 14.75 5.38
C ASN A 72 -4.40 14.30 4.93
N SER A 73 -5.45 15.10 5.11
CA SER A 73 -6.87 14.75 4.89
C SER A 73 -7.40 15.19 3.53
N ALA A 74 -6.67 16.09 2.85
CA ALA A 74 -7.04 16.60 1.53
C ALA A 74 -7.07 15.50 0.47
N LEU A 75 -6.10 14.57 0.47
CA LEU A 75 -6.07 13.46 -0.49
C LEU A 75 -7.24 12.47 -0.28
N PRO A 76 -7.53 11.99 0.94
CA PRO A 76 -8.74 11.19 1.20
C PRO A 76 -10.04 11.90 0.83
N SER A 77 -10.16 13.19 1.13
CA SER A 77 -11.33 13.99 0.76
C SER A 77 -11.49 14.11 -0.75
N ALA A 78 -10.39 14.36 -1.47
CA ALA A 78 -10.37 14.39 -2.93
C ALA A 78 -10.72 13.04 -3.54
N ALA A 79 -10.22 11.94 -2.97
CA ALA A 79 -10.57 10.58 -3.36
C ALA A 79 -12.09 10.32 -3.22
N THR A 80 -12.70 10.70 -2.10
CA THR A 80 -14.14 10.56 -1.90
C THR A 80 -14.97 11.39 -2.89
N MET A 81 -14.52 12.60 -3.24
CA MET A 81 -15.19 13.40 -4.29
C MET A 81 -15.03 12.75 -5.67
N LEU A 82 -13.83 12.25 -5.98
CA LEU A 82 -13.55 11.56 -7.22
C LEU A 82 -14.37 10.27 -7.37
N ASP A 83 -14.54 9.46 -6.32
CA ASP A 83 -15.37 8.24 -6.38
C ASP A 83 -16.84 8.57 -6.73
N LYS A 84 -17.39 9.63 -6.14
CA LYS A 84 -18.76 10.08 -6.43
C LYS A 84 -18.92 10.45 -7.90
N ASP A 85 -18.00 11.24 -8.44
CA ASP A 85 -18.05 11.65 -9.84
C ASP A 85 -17.79 10.46 -10.79
N MET A 86 -16.85 9.57 -10.43
CA MET A 86 -16.60 8.32 -11.17
C MET A 86 -17.82 7.41 -11.19
N ARG A 87 -18.55 7.28 -10.09
CA ARG A 87 -19.77 6.47 -10.03
C ARG A 87 -20.82 6.97 -11.02
N ILE A 88 -21.04 8.29 -11.08
CA ILE A 88 -21.98 8.89 -12.04
C ILE A 88 -21.49 8.63 -13.47
N ALA A 89 -20.22 8.91 -13.75
CA ALA A 89 -19.64 8.70 -15.08
C ALA A 89 -19.69 7.23 -15.52
N VAL A 90 -19.38 6.29 -14.63
CA VAL A 90 -19.47 4.85 -14.90
C VAL A 90 -20.89 4.47 -15.27
N LEU A 91 -21.93 5.07 -14.70
CA LEU A 91 -23.33 4.75 -15.02
C LEU A 91 -23.84 5.41 -16.31
N GLU A 92 -23.40 6.62 -16.61
CA GLU A 92 -24.00 7.45 -17.68
C GLU A 92 -23.16 7.48 -18.97
N ASP A 93 -21.84 7.40 -18.86
CA ASP A 93 -20.95 7.58 -20.01
C ASP A 93 -20.69 6.24 -20.73
N PRO A 94 -20.94 6.16 -22.06
CA PRO A 94 -20.65 4.97 -22.85
C PRO A 94 -19.18 4.51 -22.80
N ARG A 95 -18.22 5.39 -22.53
CA ARG A 95 -16.79 5.05 -22.42
C ARG A 95 -16.49 4.01 -21.35
N PHE A 96 -17.32 3.92 -20.31
CA PHE A 96 -17.18 2.93 -19.23
C PHE A 96 -17.99 1.65 -19.45
N ALA A 97 -18.52 1.41 -20.66
CA ALA A 97 -19.35 0.23 -20.93
C ALA A 97 -18.63 -1.10 -20.63
N SER A 98 -17.35 -1.24 -20.97
CA SER A 98 -16.57 -2.45 -20.63
C SER A 98 -16.45 -2.60 -19.12
N PHE A 99 -15.94 -1.57 -18.44
CA PHE A 99 -15.78 -1.57 -16.98
C PHE A 99 -17.10 -1.89 -16.25
N ARG A 100 -18.23 -1.31 -16.69
CA ARG A 100 -19.55 -1.65 -16.15
C ARG A 100 -19.89 -3.13 -16.27
N ASN A 101 -19.62 -3.72 -17.42
CA ASN A 101 -19.92 -5.12 -17.69
C ASN A 101 -19.02 -6.06 -16.88
N ASP A 102 -17.77 -5.68 -16.68
CA ASP A 102 -16.78 -6.45 -15.92
C ASP A 102 -17.07 -6.40 -14.41
N HIS A 103 -17.69 -5.30 -13.92
CA HIS A 103 -17.94 -5.03 -12.50
C HIS A 103 -19.42 -4.86 -12.10
N VAL A 104 -20.36 -5.51 -12.81
CA VAL A 104 -21.81 -5.33 -12.59
C VAL A 104 -22.22 -5.53 -11.12
N GLU A 105 -21.75 -6.61 -10.50
CA GLU A 105 -22.14 -6.95 -9.14
C GLU A 105 -21.52 -5.99 -8.11
N ASP A 106 -20.27 -5.57 -8.33
CA ASP A 106 -19.60 -4.58 -7.48
C ASP A 106 -20.34 -3.23 -7.49
N ILE A 107 -20.74 -2.78 -8.69
CA ILE A 107 -21.51 -1.54 -8.89
C ILE A 107 -22.87 -1.63 -8.17
N ARG A 108 -23.58 -2.76 -8.32
CA ARG A 108 -24.89 -2.99 -7.67
C ARG A 108 -24.80 -3.02 -6.16
N GLN A 109 -23.72 -3.61 -5.63
CA GLN A 109 -23.42 -3.64 -4.20
C GLN A 109 -22.92 -2.30 -3.65
N ARG A 110 -22.79 -1.29 -4.52
CA ARG A 110 -22.30 0.06 -4.19
C ARG A 110 -20.87 0.07 -3.64
N LYS A 111 -20.03 -0.88 -4.07
CA LYS A 111 -18.58 -0.85 -3.80
C LYS A 111 -17.92 0.39 -4.39
N SER A 112 -16.79 0.80 -3.85
CA SER A 112 -16.06 1.99 -4.31
C SER A 112 -15.50 1.76 -5.71
N ILE A 113 -15.91 2.60 -6.66
CA ILE A 113 -15.47 2.53 -8.05
C ILE A 113 -14.00 2.95 -8.14
N LEU A 114 -13.64 3.98 -7.38
CA LEU A 114 -12.27 4.46 -7.23
C LEU A 114 -11.33 3.34 -6.82
N LYS A 115 -11.68 2.56 -5.78
CA LYS A 115 -10.83 1.47 -5.28
C LYS A 115 -10.68 0.35 -6.30
N ILE A 116 -11.75 -0.02 -7.00
CA ILE A 116 -11.70 -1.04 -8.06
C ILE A 116 -10.76 -0.58 -9.18
N MET A 117 -10.94 0.64 -9.69
CA MET A 117 -10.07 1.19 -10.74
C MET A 117 -8.63 1.37 -10.26
N ALA A 118 -8.42 1.70 -8.98
CA ALA A 118 -7.09 1.75 -8.37
C ALA A 118 -6.43 0.37 -8.36
N ALA A 119 -7.16 -0.67 -7.97
CA ALA A 119 -6.67 -2.04 -7.98
C ALA A 119 -6.31 -2.51 -9.40
N GLU A 120 -7.14 -2.22 -10.41
CA GLU A 120 -6.84 -2.50 -11.81
C GLU A 120 -5.54 -1.80 -12.26
N ARG A 121 -5.40 -0.51 -11.94
CA ARG A 121 -4.18 0.26 -12.23
C ARG A 121 -2.95 -0.37 -11.57
N LEU A 122 -3.03 -0.69 -10.30
CA LEU A 122 -1.93 -1.31 -9.55
C LEU A 122 -1.56 -2.69 -10.13
N SER A 123 -2.55 -3.48 -10.54
CA SER A 123 -2.34 -4.81 -11.12
C SER A 123 -1.61 -4.79 -12.46
N SER A 124 -1.66 -3.66 -13.18
CA SER A 124 -1.00 -3.47 -14.47
C SER A 124 0.52 -3.35 -14.35
N PHE A 125 1.04 -2.98 -13.17
CA PHE A 125 2.47 -2.90 -12.93
C PHE A 125 3.07 -4.29 -12.73
N LYS A 126 4.32 -4.45 -13.20
CA LYS A 126 5.11 -5.69 -13.06
C LYS A 126 6.54 -5.36 -12.65
N PRO A 127 7.25 -6.28 -11.99
CA PRO A 127 8.68 -6.10 -11.68
C PRO A 127 9.49 -6.15 -12.97
N GLU A 128 9.83 -4.98 -13.50
CA GLU A 128 10.61 -4.82 -14.74
C GLU A 128 12.01 -4.27 -14.47
N TYR A 129 12.25 -3.71 -13.28
CA TYR A 129 13.50 -3.04 -12.93
C TYR A 129 14.26 -3.82 -11.85
N MET A 130 15.60 -3.81 -11.97
CA MET A 130 16.53 -4.32 -10.94
C MET A 130 16.19 -5.73 -10.42
N THR A 131 15.73 -6.63 -11.30
CA THR A 131 15.22 -7.96 -10.95
C THR A 131 16.22 -8.84 -10.21
N HIS A 132 17.53 -8.66 -10.43
CA HIS A 132 18.57 -9.39 -9.71
C HIS A 132 18.57 -9.09 -8.20
N GLU A 133 18.31 -7.85 -7.79
CA GLU A 133 18.21 -7.47 -6.37
C GLU A 133 17.01 -8.16 -5.71
N LEU A 134 15.89 -8.23 -6.43
CA LEU A 134 14.69 -8.96 -6.01
C LEU A 134 14.92 -10.47 -5.90
N ASP A 135 15.67 -11.07 -6.84
CA ASP A 135 16.01 -12.49 -6.79
C ASP A 135 16.84 -12.81 -5.54
N ILE A 136 17.84 -11.99 -5.21
CA ILE A 136 18.63 -12.14 -3.99
C ILE A 136 17.73 -12.01 -2.76
N LEU A 137 16.86 -11.00 -2.72
CA LEU A 137 15.94 -10.79 -1.61
C LEU A 137 14.99 -11.98 -1.43
N ARG A 138 14.45 -12.52 -2.52
CA ARG A 138 13.61 -13.73 -2.51
C ARG A 138 14.36 -14.93 -1.96
N GLU A 139 15.59 -15.16 -2.40
CA GLU A 139 16.39 -16.32 -1.98
C GLU A 139 16.80 -16.24 -0.51
N VAL A 140 17.28 -15.07 -0.07
CA VAL A 140 17.77 -14.87 1.30
C VAL A 140 16.62 -14.69 2.28
N GLY A 141 15.61 -13.91 1.89
CA GLY A 141 14.51 -13.50 2.75
C GLY A 141 13.67 -14.65 3.27
N ARG A 142 13.48 -15.70 2.46
CA ARG A 142 12.87 -16.98 2.83
C ARG A 142 13.32 -17.58 4.16
N ARG A 143 14.57 -17.35 4.55
CA ARG A 143 15.17 -17.92 5.78
C ARG A 143 15.58 -16.86 6.79
N ARG A 144 15.62 -15.59 6.38
CA ARG A 144 16.27 -14.50 7.11
C ARG A 144 15.34 -13.33 7.39
N ILE A 145 14.08 -13.40 6.99
CA ILE A 145 13.05 -12.41 7.33
C ILE A 145 11.99 -13.10 8.19
N SER A 146 11.68 -12.50 9.33
CA SER A 146 10.65 -12.99 10.24
C SER A 146 9.24 -12.61 9.79
N GLY A 147 9.10 -11.48 9.11
CA GLY A 147 7.85 -11.00 8.54
C GLY A 147 8.01 -9.65 7.85
N VAL A 148 6.95 -9.20 7.21
CA VAL A 148 6.89 -7.94 6.47
C VAL A 148 5.67 -7.13 6.92
N ILE A 149 5.87 -5.85 7.13
CA ILE A 149 4.82 -4.86 7.37
C ILE A 149 4.87 -3.88 6.19
N THR A 150 3.73 -3.58 5.60
CA THR A 150 3.66 -2.66 4.47
C THR A 150 2.41 -1.80 4.48
N THR A 151 2.54 -0.60 3.92
CA THR A 151 1.43 0.29 3.58
C THR A 151 1.09 0.23 2.08
N ASN A 152 1.72 -0.68 1.34
CA ASN A 152 1.54 -0.84 -0.10
C ASN A 152 0.31 -1.68 -0.41
N TYR A 153 -0.37 -1.33 -1.48
CA TYR A 153 -1.54 -2.05 -1.97
C TYR A 153 -1.19 -3.20 -2.92
N ASP A 154 -0.08 -3.09 -3.67
CA ASP A 154 0.35 -4.05 -4.68
C ASP A 154 0.81 -5.39 -4.07
N CYS A 155 0.94 -6.43 -4.90
CA CYS A 155 1.27 -7.79 -4.46
C CYS A 155 2.75 -8.18 -4.69
N LEU A 156 3.67 -7.20 -4.75
CA LEU A 156 5.09 -7.48 -4.98
C LEU A 156 5.70 -8.32 -3.85
N LEU A 157 5.40 -8.01 -2.60
CA LEU A 157 5.99 -8.70 -1.44
C LEU A 157 5.52 -10.15 -1.34
N GLU A 158 4.27 -10.40 -1.69
CA GLU A 158 3.63 -11.71 -1.80
C GLU A 158 4.32 -12.54 -2.89
N SER A 159 4.72 -11.91 -4.00
CA SER A 159 5.49 -12.59 -5.04
C SER A 159 6.93 -12.94 -4.61
N LEU A 160 7.51 -12.15 -3.71
CA LEU A 160 8.86 -12.38 -3.15
C LEU A 160 8.84 -13.41 -2.03
N PHE A 161 7.78 -13.49 -1.24
CA PHE A 161 7.63 -14.40 -0.11
C PHE A 161 6.33 -15.20 -0.22
N PRO A 162 6.20 -16.08 -1.23
CA PRO A 162 4.95 -16.80 -1.51
C PRO A 162 4.55 -17.77 -0.41
N GLU A 163 5.49 -18.16 0.46
CA GLU A 163 5.22 -18.99 1.63
C GLU A 163 4.71 -18.20 2.84
N PHE A 164 4.71 -16.86 2.79
CA PHE A 164 4.24 -16.05 3.90
C PHE A 164 2.72 -15.94 3.90
N LYS A 165 2.13 -15.95 5.09
CA LYS A 165 0.71 -15.74 5.27
C LYS A 165 0.40 -14.24 5.18
N VAL A 166 -0.53 -13.87 4.30
CA VAL A 166 -0.93 -12.47 4.09
C VAL A 166 -2.12 -12.13 4.98
N PHE A 167 -2.04 -10.97 5.64
CA PHE A 167 -3.11 -10.38 6.44
C PHE A 167 -3.39 -8.98 5.90
N VAL A 168 -4.66 -8.71 5.61
CA VAL A 168 -5.08 -7.49 4.91
C VAL A 168 -5.95 -6.64 5.81
N GLY A 169 -5.53 -5.40 6.01
CA GLY A 169 -6.24 -4.47 6.88
C GLY A 169 -6.14 -4.85 8.36
N GLN A 170 -6.91 -4.14 9.18
CA GLN A 170 -6.82 -4.23 10.63
C GLN A 170 -7.60 -5.39 11.22
N ASP A 171 -8.73 -5.81 10.64
CA ASP A 171 -9.54 -6.89 11.19
C ASP A 171 -8.72 -8.19 11.28
N ASP A 172 -8.00 -8.55 10.21
CA ASP A 172 -7.06 -9.67 10.22
C ASP A 172 -5.98 -9.50 11.28
N LEU A 173 -5.42 -8.30 11.39
CA LEU A 173 -4.31 -8.03 12.32
C LEU A 173 -4.77 -8.05 13.79
N VAL A 174 -5.97 -7.58 14.10
CA VAL A 174 -6.48 -7.41 15.47
C VAL A 174 -6.94 -8.74 16.06
N PHE A 175 -7.51 -9.62 15.24
CA PHE A 175 -8.10 -10.86 15.74
C PHE A 175 -7.13 -12.05 15.74
N HIS A 176 -5.98 -11.95 15.08
CA HIS A 176 -4.94 -12.98 15.12
C HIS A 176 -4.03 -12.88 16.36
N ARG A 177 -4.11 -13.93 17.20
CA ARG A 177 -3.55 -14.00 18.57
C ARG A 177 -2.05 -14.31 18.65
N THR A 178 -1.41 -14.70 17.55
CA THR A 178 -0.01 -15.14 17.54
C THR A 178 0.70 -14.59 16.31
N PHE A 179 1.89 -14.02 16.51
CA PHE A 179 2.85 -13.76 15.44
C PHE A 179 3.55 -15.07 15.12
N GLU A 180 3.20 -15.67 13.99
CA GLU A 180 3.99 -16.76 13.43
C GLU A 180 5.10 -16.18 12.54
N MET A 181 6.20 -16.91 12.36
CA MET A 181 7.21 -16.48 11.39
C MET A 181 6.65 -16.65 9.97
N GLY A 182 6.94 -15.68 9.11
CA GLY A 182 6.52 -15.70 7.71
C GLY A 182 5.14 -15.09 7.49
N GLU A 183 4.97 -13.82 7.87
CA GLU A 183 3.71 -13.09 7.72
C GLU A 183 3.92 -11.79 6.92
N ILE A 184 2.94 -11.40 6.10
CA ILE A 184 2.88 -10.11 5.43
C ILE A 184 1.66 -9.36 5.92
N TYR A 185 1.88 -8.19 6.52
CA TYR A 185 0.84 -7.33 7.08
C TYR A 185 0.64 -6.09 6.20
N LYS A 186 -0.50 -6.00 5.52
CA LYS A 186 -0.86 -4.86 4.66
C LYS A 186 -1.80 -3.92 5.39
N ILE A 187 -1.24 -2.88 5.99
CA ILE A 187 -1.96 -1.96 6.89
C ILE A 187 -3.08 -1.22 6.16
N HIS A 188 -2.82 -0.75 4.94
CA HIS A 188 -3.77 0.02 4.14
C HIS A 188 -4.65 -0.85 3.22
N GLY A 189 -4.66 -2.16 3.39
CA GLY A 189 -5.42 -3.06 2.51
C GLY A 189 -4.62 -3.55 1.30
N SER A 190 -5.31 -4.19 0.35
CA SER A 190 -4.68 -4.87 -0.79
C SER A 190 -5.47 -4.64 -2.08
N MET A 191 -4.77 -4.58 -3.22
CA MET A 191 -5.41 -4.55 -4.54
C MET A 191 -6.22 -5.83 -4.84
N ASP A 192 -5.88 -6.97 -4.24
CA ASP A 192 -6.64 -8.22 -4.39
C ASP A 192 -8.01 -8.17 -3.68
N ASN A 193 -8.19 -7.21 -2.77
CA ASN A 193 -9.46 -6.93 -2.11
C ASN A 193 -9.72 -5.42 -2.09
N PRO A 194 -10.22 -4.83 -3.19
CA PRO A 194 -10.32 -3.38 -3.34
C PRO A 194 -11.05 -2.67 -2.19
N GLU A 195 -12.10 -3.27 -1.63
CA GLU A 195 -12.87 -2.67 -0.53
C GLU A 195 -12.05 -2.50 0.76
N SER A 196 -10.98 -3.30 0.94
CA SER A 196 -10.05 -3.17 2.06
C SER A 196 -9.10 -1.97 1.94
N MET A 197 -8.96 -1.39 0.74
CA MET A 197 -8.01 -0.31 0.48
C MET A 197 -8.41 0.95 1.23
N VAL A 198 -7.44 1.59 1.88
CA VAL A 198 -7.63 2.85 2.63
C VAL A 198 -7.31 4.03 1.72
N LEU A 199 -8.31 4.54 0.98
CA LEU A 199 -8.11 5.63 0.02
C LEU A 199 -9.02 6.84 0.28
N GLU A 200 -10.21 6.60 0.84
CA GLU A 200 -11.27 7.58 1.01
C GLU A 200 -11.39 8.04 2.47
N GLU A 201 -12.01 9.20 2.71
CA GLU A 201 -12.17 9.76 4.06
C GLU A 201 -12.80 8.78 5.05
N ALA A 202 -13.83 8.04 4.62
CA ALA A 202 -14.50 7.04 5.44
C ALA A 202 -13.57 5.87 5.84
N ASP A 203 -12.58 5.54 5.00
CA ASP A 203 -11.61 4.49 5.31
C ASP A 203 -10.66 4.92 6.41
N TYR A 204 -10.20 6.18 6.35
CA TYR A 204 -9.34 6.76 7.39
C TYR A 204 -10.08 6.89 8.72
N ALA A 205 -11.36 7.27 8.68
CA ALA A 205 -12.21 7.28 9.88
C ALA A 205 -12.32 5.87 10.50
N LYS A 206 -12.54 4.84 9.67
CA LYS A 206 -12.56 3.44 10.14
C LYS A 206 -11.18 3.00 10.67
N LEU A 207 -10.09 3.39 10.01
CA LEU A 207 -8.73 3.07 10.43
C LEU A 207 -8.41 3.65 11.82
N ALA A 208 -8.91 4.86 12.09
CA ALA A 208 -8.71 5.56 13.35
C ALA A 208 -9.38 4.86 14.55
N GLU A 209 -10.49 4.13 14.34
CA GLU A 209 -11.19 3.39 15.42
C GLU A 209 -10.32 2.27 16.03
N THR A 210 -9.33 1.81 15.27
CA THR A 210 -8.53 0.61 15.54
C THR A 210 -7.04 0.94 15.70
N GLN A 211 -6.67 2.22 15.53
CA GLN A 211 -5.28 2.70 15.49
C GLN A 211 -4.47 2.34 16.74
N ASP A 212 -5.08 2.41 17.94
CA ASP A 212 -4.39 2.16 19.20
C ASP A 212 -3.93 0.71 19.30
N TYR A 213 -4.76 -0.22 18.83
CA TYR A 213 -4.41 -1.64 18.80
C TYR A 213 -3.29 -1.91 17.81
N LEU A 214 -3.42 -1.36 16.58
CA LEU A 214 -2.38 -1.47 15.55
C LEU A 214 -1.05 -0.93 16.08
N ALA A 215 -1.05 0.25 16.71
CA ALA A 215 0.14 0.86 17.30
C ALA A 215 0.76 -0.03 18.39
N ALA A 216 -0.03 -0.55 19.33
CA ALA A 216 0.46 -1.44 20.37
C ALA A 216 1.10 -2.72 19.79
N LYS A 217 0.48 -3.29 18.75
CA LYS A 217 0.97 -4.48 18.08
C LYS A 217 2.29 -4.21 17.33
N LEU A 218 2.38 -3.10 16.59
CA LEU A 218 3.62 -2.68 15.92
C LEU A 218 4.75 -2.40 16.92
N LEU A 219 4.46 -1.72 18.03
CA LEU A 219 5.44 -1.45 19.09
C LEU A 219 6.01 -2.76 19.67
N THR A 220 5.17 -3.78 19.84
CA THR A 220 5.61 -5.10 20.31
C THR A 220 6.60 -5.73 19.32
N ILE A 221 6.31 -5.69 18.01
CA ILE A 221 7.24 -6.18 16.97
C ILE A 221 8.57 -5.43 17.04
N PHE A 222 8.53 -4.11 17.19
CA PHE A 222 9.72 -3.26 17.22
C PHE A 222 10.60 -3.50 18.45
N MET A 223 10.00 -3.90 19.58
CA MET A 223 10.75 -4.30 20.77
C MET A 223 11.38 -5.70 20.64
N GLU A 224 10.76 -6.57 19.83
CA GLU A 224 11.11 -7.99 19.77
C GLU A 224 12.00 -8.37 18.59
N TYR A 225 12.03 -7.57 17.53
CA TYR A 225 12.73 -7.88 16.28
C TYR A 225 13.53 -6.68 15.78
N PRO A 226 14.71 -6.89 15.17
CA PRO A 226 15.35 -5.84 14.38
C PRO A 226 14.44 -5.43 13.23
N ILE A 227 14.34 -4.12 12.95
CA ILE A 227 13.51 -3.60 11.86
C ILE A 227 14.40 -3.02 10.77
N ILE A 228 14.17 -3.45 9.53
CA ILE A 228 14.78 -2.86 8.34
C ILE A 228 13.71 -2.03 7.63
N LEU A 229 13.93 -0.72 7.54
CA LEU A 229 13.05 0.21 6.84
C LEU A 229 13.47 0.29 5.37
N ALA A 230 12.58 -0.10 4.46
CA ALA A 230 12.73 0.05 3.02
C ALA A 230 11.70 1.07 2.51
N LEU A 231 11.97 2.33 2.81
CA LEU A 231 11.21 3.51 2.38
C LEU A 231 12.09 4.23 1.35
N LEU A 232 11.57 4.66 0.19
CA LEU A 232 12.39 5.53 -0.66
C LEU A 232 12.49 6.90 0.03
N ASP A 233 13.72 7.37 0.17
CA ASP A 233 13.99 8.78 0.42
C ASP A 233 13.51 9.58 -0.80
N HIS A 234 12.72 10.62 -0.53
CA HIS A 234 12.49 11.70 -1.47
C HIS A 234 13.82 12.45 -1.65
N ASN A 235 14.60 12.06 -2.64
CA ASN A 235 15.57 12.95 -3.29
C ASN A 235 14.92 13.57 -4.51
#